data_AF-A0A158S5H5-F1
#
_entry.id   AF-A0A158S5H5-F1
#
_cell.length_a   1.000
_cell.length_b   1.000
_cell.length_c   1.000
_cell.angle_alpha   90.00
_cell.angle_beta   90.00
_cell.angle_gamma   90.00
#
_symmetry.space_group_name_H-M   'P 1'
#
loop_
_entity.id
_entity.type
_entity.pdbx_description
1 polymer ?
#
loop_
_entity_poly.entity_id
_entity_poly.type
_entity_poly.pdbx_seq_one_letter_code
_entity_poly.pdbx_strand_id
1 'polypeptide(L)'
;MSDTTLINTVADLPEGDYAIVEALGHRTLVGRVDEIERFGTKMLQVEALFGQVMLGPVLLGGGSIYQFTPCDAATAYARRPKHMYQLPASVAATVPPIALPSNEEMPSFLADVESTPGVDHDPDCSCVDCVGF
;
A
#
# COMPACT_ATOMS: atom_id res chain seq x y z
N MET A 1 16.54 9.74 -4.31
CA MET A 1 16.13 10.16 -2.95
C MET A 1 14.63 10.02 -2.91
N SER A 2 14.15 8.95 -2.28
CA SER A 2 12.72 8.74 -2.04
C SER A 2 12.41 9.42 -0.72
N ASP A 3 12.19 10.73 -0.73
CA ASP A 3 11.77 11.45 0.48
C ASP A 3 10.34 11.00 0.79
N THR A 4 10.24 9.99 1.64
CA THR A 4 8.98 9.53 2.21
C THR A 4 8.68 10.40 3.42
N THR A 5 7.53 11.05 3.43
CA THR A 5 7.11 11.90 4.56
C THR A 5 6.08 11.16 5.40
N LEU A 6 6.27 11.11 6.73
CA LEU A 6 5.28 10.58 7.66
C LEU A 6 4.12 11.59 7.83
N ILE A 7 2.89 11.09 7.81
CA ILE A 7 1.65 11.87 7.87
C ILE A 7 0.68 11.26 8.90
N ASN A 8 0.86 11.65 10.16
CA ASN A 8 0.06 11.10 11.26
C ASN A 8 -1.37 11.67 11.24
N THR A 9 -1.53 12.91 10.82
CA THR A 9 -2.80 13.64 10.78
C THR A 9 -2.93 14.45 9.48
N VAL A 10 -4.14 14.97 9.24
CA VAL A 10 -4.40 15.87 8.10
C VAL A 10 -3.56 17.15 8.18
N ALA A 11 -3.22 17.61 9.38
CA ALA A 11 -2.41 18.82 9.57
C ALA A 11 -0.94 18.65 9.17
N ASP A 12 -0.47 17.40 9.06
CA ASP A 12 0.91 17.09 8.64
C ASP A 12 1.05 17.08 7.12
N LEU A 13 -0.05 17.21 6.38
CA LEU A 13 -0.03 17.23 4.92
C LEU A 13 0.54 18.56 4.40
N PRO A 14 1.51 18.52 3.47
CA PRO A 14 2.05 19.73 2.88
C PRO A 14 0.97 20.50 2.10
N GLU A 15 1.10 21.82 2.09
CA GLU A 15 0.26 22.68 1.26
C GLU A 15 0.41 22.33 -0.23
N GLY A 16 -0.68 22.47 -0.99
CA GLY A 16 -0.72 22.23 -2.42
C GLY A 16 -2.08 21.70 -2.87
N ASP A 17 -2.15 21.37 -4.15
CA ASP A 17 -3.34 20.79 -4.75
C ASP A 17 -3.39 19.28 -4.48
N TYR A 18 -4.59 18.77 -4.21
CA TYR A 18 -4.84 17.36 -3.98
C TYR A 18 -5.86 16.84 -4.99
N ALA A 19 -5.68 15.57 -5.38
CA ALA A 19 -6.61 14.93 -6.30
C ALA A 19 -6.67 13.42 -6.10
N ILE A 20 -7.78 12.85 -6.55
CA ILE A 20 -7.91 11.43 -6.87
C ILE A 20 -7.71 11.31 -8.39
N VAL A 21 -6.63 10.65 -8.78
CA VAL A 21 -6.16 10.52 -10.16
C VAL A 21 -6.32 9.08 -10.61
N GLU A 22 -7.07 8.88 -11.69
CA GLU A 22 -7.21 7.57 -12.32
C GLU A 22 -6.30 7.51 -13.55
N ALA A 23 -5.25 6.70 -13.50
CA ALA A 23 -4.33 6.47 -14.60
C ALA A 23 -4.76 5.23 -15.40
N LEU A 24 -4.93 5.41 -16.72
CA LEU A 24 -5.32 4.37 -17.68
C LEU A 24 -6.61 3.60 -17.29
N GLY A 25 -7.48 4.19 -16.46
CA GLY A 25 -8.76 3.63 -16.03
C GLY A 25 -8.69 2.42 -15.07
N HIS A 26 -7.52 2.06 -14.57
CA HIS A 26 -7.37 0.89 -13.67
C HIS A 26 -6.42 1.12 -12.48
N ARG A 27 -5.72 2.26 -12.45
CA ARG A 27 -4.83 2.62 -11.34
C ARG A 27 -5.34 3.90 -10.70
N THR A 28 -5.69 3.84 -9.44
CA THR A 28 -6.08 5.02 -8.68
C THR A 28 -4.93 5.46 -7.79
N LEU A 29 -4.56 6.73 -7.90
CA LEU A 29 -3.59 7.40 -7.04
C LEU A 29 -4.30 8.53 -6.31
N VAL A 30 -4.13 8.61 -5.00
CA VAL A 30 -4.71 9.67 -4.17
C VAL A 30 -3.56 10.42 -3.53
N GLY A 31 -3.46 11.73 -3.72
CA GLY A 31 -2.39 12.48 -3.08
C GLY A 31 -2.20 13.89 -3.61
N ARG A 32 -1.05 14.47 -3.26
CA ARG A 32 -0.68 15.83 -3.67
C ARG A 32 -0.23 15.82 -5.11
N VAL A 33 -0.65 16.82 -5.87
CA VAL A 33 -0.41 16.90 -7.30
C VAL A 33 0.26 18.20 -7.68
N ASP A 34 1.06 18.15 -8.74
CA ASP A 34 1.68 19.32 -9.33
C ASP A 34 1.89 19.10 -10.84
N GLU A 35 1.87 20.17 -11.62
CA GLU A 35 2.23 20.14 -13.03
C GLU A 35 3.72 20.46 -13.18
N ILE A 36 4.50 19.49 -13.65
CA ILE A 36 5.96 19.63 -13.78
C ILE A 36 6.42 19.41 -15.21
N GLU A 37 7.64 19.82 -15.52
CA GLU A 37 8.31 19.46 -16.78
C GLU A 37 9.46 18.47 -16.50
N ARG A 38 9.39 17.30 -17.12
CA ARG A 38 10.42 16.23 -17.02
C ARG A 38 10.58 15.57 -18.37
N PHE A 39 11.81 15.17 -18.69
CA PHE A 39 12.11 14.48 -19.96
C PHE A 39 11.68 15.26 -21.22
N GLY A 40 11.64 16.60 -21.13
CA GLY A 40 11.21 17.47 -22.23
C GLY A 40 9.70 17.50 -22.50
N THR A 41 8.88 17.04 -21.55
CA THR A 41 7.42 17.07 -21.66
C THR A 41 6.77 17.50 -20.34
N LYS A 42 5.58 18.12 -20.43
CA LYS A 42 4.73 18.35 -19.26
C LYS A 42 4.18 17.02 -18.73
N MET A 43 4.21 16.87 -17.42
CA MET A 43 3.82 15.67 -16.68
C MET A 43 3.01 16.08 -15.45
N LEU A 44 2.03 15.26 -15.11
CA LEU A 44 1.39 15.31 -13.80
C LEU A 44 2.26 14.55 -12.81
N GLN A 45 2.74 15.23 -11.77
CA GLN A 45 3.34 14.60 -10.61
C GLN A 45 2.24 14.24 -9.61
N VAL A 46 2.29 13.03 -9.06
CA VAL A 46 1.41 12.60 -7.95
C VAL A 46 2.27 12.04 -6.82
N GLU A 47 2.30 12.73 -5.68
CA GLU A 47 2.87 12.21 -4.43
C GLU A 47 1.78 11.43 -3.69
N ALA A 48 1.76 10.12 -3.93
CA ALA A 48 0.66 9.26 -3.50
C ALA A 48 0.66 9.05 -1.98
N LEU A 49 -0.51 9.11 -1.37
CA LEU A 49 -0.75 8.80 0.03
C LEU A 49 -0.96 7.29 0.19
N PHE A 50 -0.32 6.70 1.19
CA PHE A 50 -0.53 5.31 1.59
C PHE A 50 -0.38 5.15 3.10
N GLY A 51 -1.37 4.59 3.79
CA GLY A 51 -1.25 4.33 5.23
C GLY A 51 -0.96 5.60 6.05
N GLN A 52 0.23 5.76 6.60
CA GLN A 52 0.67 6.98 7.30
C GLN A 52 1.86 7.64 6.61
N VAL A 53 2.02 7.41 5.31
CA VAL A 53 3.10 7.99 4.52
C VAL A 53 2.61 8.67 3.25
N MET A 54 3.32 9.72 2.87
CA MET A 54 3.35 10.24 1.52
C MET A 54 4.54 9.60 0.80
N LEU A 55 4.25 8.89 -0.29
CA LEU A 55 5.22 8.21 -1.12
C LEU A 55 5.90 9.19 -2.09
N GLY A 56 7.00 8.73 -2.68
CA GLY A 56 7.67 9.47 -3.74
C GLY A 56 6.79 9.74 -4.97
N PRO A 57 7.20 10.69 -5.82
CA PRO A 57 6.39 11.13 -6.94
C PRO A 57 6.24 10.06 -8.02
N VAL A 58 4.98 9.83 -8.44
CA VAL A 58 4.64 9.11 -9.65
C VAL A 58 4.41 10.12 -10.77
N LEU A 59 5.09 9.95 -11.90
CA LEU A 59 4.98 10.85 -13.04
C LEU A 59 4.06 10.25 -14.11
N LEU A 60 3.02 10.99 -14.47
CA LEU A 60 2.02 10.60 -15.47
C LEU A 60 2.04 11.56 -16.65
N GLY A 61 2.10 11.02 -17.86
CA GLY A 61 1.87 11.83 -19.07
C GLY A 61 0.39 12.17 -19.19
N GLY A 62 0.05 13.34 -19.75
CA GLY A 62 -1.34 13.80 -19.85
C GLY A 62 -2.29 12.79 -20.51
N GLY A 63 -1.85 12.13 -21.59
CA GLY A 63 -2.63 11.09 -22.28
C GLY A 63 -2.87 9.80 -21.49
N SER A 64 -2.25 9.65 -20.31
CA SER A 64 -2.47 8.50 -19.42
C SER A 64 -3.50 8.76 -18.33
N ILE A 65 -4.00 10.00 -18.19
CA ILE A 65 -5.00 10.36 -17.19
C ILE A 65 -6.38 10.02 -17.76
N TYR A 66 -7.07 9.08 -17.14
CA TYR A 66 -8.45 8.75 -17.46
C TYR A 66 -9.42 9.72 -16.78
N GLN A 67 -9.20 9.99 -15.49
CA GLN A 67 -9.98 10.96 -14.74
C GLN A 67 -9.10 11.70 -13.72
N PHE A 68 -9.32 13.00 -13.59
CA PHE A 68 -8.70 13.85 -12.59
C PHE A 68 -9.81 14.46 -11.75
N THR A 69 -9.87 14.10 -10.45
CA THR A 69 -10.88 14.59 -9.52
C THR A 69 -10.21 15.44 -8.44
N PRO A 70 -10.24 16.78 -8.56
CA PRO A 70 -9.70 17.66 -7.53
C PRO A 70 -10.41 17.45 -6.20
N CYS A 71 -9.67 17.48 -5.10
CA CYS A 71 -10.22 17.39 -3.75
C CYS A 71 -9.35 18.15 -2.75
N ASP A 72 -9.84 18.33 -1.52
CA ASP A 72 -9.03 18.90 -0.44
C ASP A 72 -8.12 17.83 0.21
N ALA A 73 -7.13 18.29 0.96
CA ALA A 73 -6.18 17.43 1.69
C ALA A 73 -6.88 16.47 2.65
N ALA A 74 -7.96 16.91 3.31
CA ALA A 74 -8.75 16.11 4.24
C ALA A 74 -9.44 14.93 3.54
N THR A 75 -10.04 15.16 2.36
CA THR A 75 -10.68 14.14 1.54
C THR A 75 -9.63 13.17 0.98
N ALA A 76 -8.50 13.67 0.49
CA ALA A 76 -7.40 12.84 0.03
C ALA A 76 -6.88 11.92 1.16
N TYR A 77 -6.68 12.46 2.36
CA TYR A 77 -6.31 11.69 3.54
C TYR A 77 -7.36 10.62 3.84
N ALA A 78 -8.65 10.96 3.88
CA ALA A 78 -9.71 10.01 4.19
C ALA A 78 -9.85 8.89 3.14
N ARG A 79 -9.59 9.19 1.87
CA ARG A 79 -9.74 8.27 0.73
C ARG A 79 -8.48 7.47 0.39
N ARG A 80 -7.35 7.75 1.04
CA ARG A 80 -6.08 7.09 0.74
C ARG A 80 -6.16 5.56 0.92
N PRO A 81 -5.43 4.80 0.10
CA PRO A 81 -5.21 3.37 0.31
C PRO A 81 -4.59 3.06 1.68
N LYS A 82 -5.10 2.00 2.33
CA LYS A 82 -4.61 1.49 3.62
C LYS A 82 -4.03 0.09 3.54
N HIS A 83 -4.31 -0.62 2.45
CA HIS A 83 -3.82 -1.98 2.23
C HIS A 83 -3.01 -2.07 0.94
N MET A 84 -1.98 -2.91 0.92
CA MET A 84 -1.06 -3.06 -0.22
C MET A 84 -1.77 -3.46 -1.52
N TYR A 85 -2.83 -4.28 -1.45
CA TYR A 85 -3.57 -4.71 -2.65
C TYR A 85 -4.34 -3.57 -3.35
N GLN A 86 -4.51 -2.43 -2.68
CA GLN A 86 -5.15 -1.24 -3.26
C GLN A 86 -4.15 -0.39 -4.06
N LEU A 87 -2.84 -0.62 -3.89
CA LEU A 87 -1.80 0.09 -4.63
C LEU A 87 -1.54 -0.60 -5.98
N PRO A 88 -1.31 0.18 -7.05
CA PRO A 88 -0.76 -0.36 -8.28
C PRO A 88 0.59 -1.05 -8.03
N ALA A 89 0.83 -2.19 -8.70
CA ALA A 89 2.03 -3.01 -8.48
C ALA A 89 3.35 -2.22 -8.61
N SER A 90 3.42 -1.26 -9.54
CA SER A 90 4.60 -0.40 -9.72
C SER A 90 4.84 0.55 -8.55
N VAL A 91 3.78 1.01 -7.88
CA VAL A 91 3.88 1.89 -6.70
C VAL A 91 4.20 1.06 -5.46
N ALA A 92 3.52 -0.08 -5.31
CA ALA A 92 3.78 -1.06 -4.25
C ALA A 92 5.26 -1.47 -4.16
N ALA A 93 5.94 -1.62 -5.29
CA ALA A 93 7.37 -1.94 -5.35
C ALA A 93 8.30 -0.85 -4.77
N THR A 94 7.80 0.38 -4.58
CA THR A 94 8.55 1.52 -4.04
C THR A 94 8.14 1.92 -2.63
N VAL A 95 7.21 1.16 -2.03
CA VAL A 95 6.73 1.43 -0.67
C VAL A 95 7.89 1.19 0.32
N PRO A 96 8.23 2.17 1.17
CA PRO A 96 9.31 2.03 2.12
C PRO A 96 8.89 1.11 3.29
N PRO A 97 9.84 0.43 3.96
CA PRO A 97 9.52 -0.49 5.06
C PRO A 97 8.74 0.15 6.21
N ILE A 98 8.93 1.45 6.47
CA ILE A 98 8.20 2.20 7.51
C ILE A 98 6.69 2.29 7.27
N ALA A 99 6.25 2.10 6.03
CA ALA A 99 4.84 2.16 5.64
C ALA A 99 4.17 0.79 5.65
N LEU A 100 4.92 -0.28 5.82
CA LEU A 100 4.39 -1.63 5.92
C LEU A 100 3.87 -1.87 7.34
N PRO A 101 2.74 -2.59 7.50
CA PRO A 101 2.30 -3.00 8.83
C PRO A 101 3.41 -3.81 9.51
N SER A 102 3.70 -3.53 10.78
CA SER A 102 4.67 -4.32 11.53
C SER A 102 4.10 -5.72 11.80
N ASN A 103 4.95 -6.74 11.81
CA ASN A 103 4.55 -8.11 12.15
C ASN A 103 3.97 -8.24 13.58
N GLU A 104 4.10 -7.21 14.42
CA GLU A 104 3.53 -7.17 15.77
C GLU A 104 1.99 -7.07 15.75
N GLU A 105 1.39 -6.70 14.61
CA GLU A 105 -0.06 -6.67 14.39
C GLU A 105 -0.60 -7.96 13.75
N MET A 106 0.21 -9.03 13.67
CA MET A 106 -0.32 -10.32 13.20
C MET A 106 -1.36 -10.84 14.21
N PRO A 107 -2.51 -11.32 13.72
CA PRO A 107 -3.52 -11.88 14.59
C PRO A 107 -2.94 -13.08 15.36
N SER A 108 -3.23 -13.14 16.66
CA SER A 108 -2.65 -14.12 17.60
C SER A 108 -2.80 -15.59 17.18
N PHE A 109 -3.70 -15.91 16.24
CA PHE A 109 -3.84 -17.27 15.71
C PHE A 109 -2.63 -17.74 14.89
N LEU A 110 -1.76 -16.83 14.42
CA LEU A 110 -0.49 -17.19 13.75
C LEU A 110 0.67 -17.34 14.73
N ALA A 111 0.49 -16.96 16.00
CA ALA A 111 1.57 -16.91 16.98
C ALA A 111 1.88 -18.25 17.66
N ASP A 112 1.03 -19.28 17.51
CA ASP A 112 1.19 -20.57 18.20
C ASP A 112 1.12 -21.76 17.23
N VAL A 113 2.25 -22.14 16.60
CA VAL A 113 2.40 -23.49 16.02
C VAL A 113 3.76 -24.15 16.25
N GLU A 114 4.68 -23.53 17.01
CA GLU A 114 5.92 -24.19 17.44
C GLU A 114 5.98 -24.32 18.96
N SER A 115 5.31 -25.35 19.47
CA SER A 115 5.87 -26.36 20.40
C SER A 115 4.73 -27.10 21.09
N THR A 116 4.30 -28.24 20.55
CA THR A 116 3.74 -29.29 21.40
C THR A 116 4.91 -30.11 21.93
N PRO A 117 5.33 -29.98 23.20
CA PRO A 117 6.16 -30.97 23.82
C PRO A 117 5.30 -32.21 24.08
N GLY A 118 5.70 -33.36 23.53
CA GLY A 118 5.15 -34.67 23.90
C GLY A 118 3.95 -35.11 23.06
N VAL A 119 4.22 -35.59 21.84
CA VAL A 119 3.47 -36.75 21.34
C VAL A 119 4.41 -37.92 21.51
N ASP A 120 4.17 -38.75 22.53
CA ASP A 120 4.84 -40.03 22.67
C ASP A 120 4.56 -40.83 21.39
N HIS A 121 5.61 -41.06 20.60
CA HIS A 121 5.54 -41.89 19.42
C HIS A 121 5.37 -43.34 19.88
N ASP A 122 4.13 -43.82 19.92
CA ASP A 122 3.82 -45.21 20.18
C ASP A 122 4.32 -46.03 18.98
N PRO A 123 5.35 -46.88 19.13
CA PRO A 123 6.03 -47.53 18.00
C PRO A 123 5.18 -48.61 17.30
N ASP A 124 4.00 -48.92 17.82
CA ASP A 124 3.10 -49.97 17.29
C ASP A 124 1.91 -49.43 16.47
N CYS A 125 1.79 -48.12 16.26
CA CYS A 125 0.72 -47.58 15.41
C CYS A 125 1.10 -47.68 13.92
N SER A 126 0.95 -48.87 13.35
CA SER A 126 1.05 -49.05 11.89
C SER A 126 -0.10 -48.34 11.18
N CYS A 127 0.23 -47.40 10.30
CA CYS A 127 -0.69 -46.50 9.59
C CYS A 127 -1.60 -47.19 8.53
N VAL A 128 -2.10 -48.40 8.77
CA VAL A 128 -2.77 -49.19 7.71
C VAL A 128 -4.30 -49.20 7.80
N ASP A 129 -4.93 -48.87 8.94
CA ASP A 129 -6.37 -49.14 9.10
C ASP A 129 -7.30 -47.90 9.10
N CYS A 130 -6.85 -46.76 8.57
CA CYS A 130 -7.69 -45.55 8.43
C CYS A 130 -8.11 -45.25 6.98
N VAL A 131 -8.58 -46.26 6.24
CA VAL A 131 -9.40 -46.01 5.03
C VAL A 131 -10.63 -46.91 5.10
N GLY A 132 -11.77 -46.27 5.36
CA GLY A 132 -13.04 -46.94 5.65
C GLY A 132 -13.67 -47.68 4.47
N PHE A 133 -14.47 -48.68 4.85
CA PHE A 133 -15.75 -49.03 4.25
C PHE A 133 -16.79 -49.20 5.36
#